data_AF-A0A926AYK4-F1
#
_entry.id   AF-A0A926AYK4-F1
#
_cell.length_a   1.000
_cell.length_b   1.000
_cell.length_c   1.000
_cell.angle_alpha   90.00
_cell.angle_beta   90.00
_cell.angle_gamma   90.00
#
_symmetry.space_group_name_H-M   'P 1'
#
loop_
_entity.id
_entity.type
_entity.pdbx_description
1 polymer ?
#
loop_
_entity_poly.entity_id
_entity_poly.type
_entity_poly.pdbx_seq_one_letter_code
_entity_poly.pdbx_strand_id
1 'polypeptide(L)'
;MAHNLFNSLQEFNVGPKRGKFYNLAALEAAGFGKVSRLPVSIRIVLESVLRNCDGVKVTEEHVRQLAGWKPSASRTEEIPFVVARVVLQDFTGV
;
A
#
# COMPACT_ATOMS: atom_id res chain seq x y z
N MET A 1 13.72 -5.11 1.30
CA MET A 1 13.64 -6.58 1.16
C MET A 1 12.18 -6.97 1.08
N ALA A 2 11.83 -8.06 0.39
CA ALA A 2 10.45 -8.55 0.40
C ALA A 2 10.09 -8.99 1.83
N HIS A 3 8.98 -8.47 2.35
CA HIS A 3 8.41 -8.84 3.64
C HIS A 3 7.06 -9.53 3.42
N ASN A 4 6.59 -10.30 4.40
CA ASN A 4 5.30 -10.98 4.33
C ASN A 4 4.39 -10.56 5.49
N LEU A 5 4.26 -9.25 5.68
CA LEU A 5 3.41 -8.69 6.73
C LEU A 5 1.95 -9.09 6.46
N PHE A 6 1.24 -9.54 7.50
CA PHE A 6 -0.16 -9.98 7.42
C PHE A 6 -0.44 -11.11 6.40
N ASN A 7 0.57 -11.91 6.05
CA ASN A 7 0.46 -12.92 4.99
C ASN A 7 0.00 -12.33 3.64
N SER A 8 0.37 -11.08 3.39
CA SER A 8 -0.10 -10.34 2.20
C SER A 8 0.70 -10.66 0.93
N LEU A 9 1.92 -11.19 1.02
CA LEU A 9 2.72 -11.51 -0.15
C LEU A 9 2.21 -12.80 -0.80
N GLN A 10 1.64 -12.69 -1.99
CA GLN A 10 1.10 -13.81 -2.76
C GLN A 10 1.79 -13.95 -4.12
N GLU A 11 1.74 -15.16 -4.67
CA GLU A 11 2.25 -15.46 -6.01
C GLU A 11 1.11 -15.53 -7.02
N PHE A 12 1.39 -15.16 -8.27
CA PHE A 12 0.49 -15.34 -9.39
C PHE A 12 1.25 -15.80 -10.63
N ASN A 13 0.58 -16.57 -11.49
CA ASN A 13 1.16 -17.07 -12.73
C ASN A 13 0.93 -16.07 -13.86
N VAL A 14 1.98 -15.79 -14.63
CA VAL A 14 1.96 -15.00 -15.87
C VAL A 14 2.58 -15.86 -16.97
N GLY A 15 1.74 -16.67 -17.61
CA GLY A 15 2.21 -17.69 -18.56
C GLY A 15 3.19 -18.66 -17.88
N PRO A 16 4.43 -18.81 -18.39
CA PRO A 16 5.44 -19.68 -17.78
C PRO A 16 6.16 -19.05 -16.58
N LYS A 17 5.93 -17.77 -16.28
CA LYS A 17 6.62 -17.04 -15.20
C LYS A 17 5.73 -16.92 -13.96
N ARG A 18 6.36 -16.83 -12.79
CA ARG A 18 5.70 -16.50 -11.53
C ARG A 18 6.03 -15.06 -11.12
N GLY A 19 5.00 -14.29 -10.84
CA GLY A 19 5.08 -12.96 -10.23
C GLY A 19 4.68 -12.99 -8.77
N LYS A 20 5.02 -11.94 -8.03
CA LYS A 20 4.58 -11.71 -6.65
C LYS A 20 3.83 -10.39 -6.54
N PHE A 21 2.85 -10.33 -5.66
CA PHE A 21 2.09 -9.12 -5.38
C PHE A 21 1.65 -9.08 -3.92
N TYR A 22 1.31 -7.88 -3.44
CA TYR A 22 0.77 -7.68 -2.10
C TYR A 22 -0.75 -7.65 -2.15
N ASN A 23 -1.40 -8.68 -1.60
CA ASN A 23 -2.85 -8.83 -1.59
C ASN A 23 -3.48 -8.01 -0.46
N LEU A 24 -4.21 -6.94 -0.82
CA LEU A 24 -4.93 -6.10 0.12
C LEU A 24 -6.07 -6.83 0.87
N ALA A 25 -6.64 -7.90 0.31
CA ALA A 25 -7.65 -8.69 1.00
C ALA A 25 -7.09 -9.40 2.24
N ALA A 26 -5.77 -9.64 2.29
CA ALA A 26 -5.12 -10.18 3.48
C ALA A 26 -5.23 -9.22 4.69
N LEU A 27 -5.28 -7.91 4.45
CA LEU A 27 -5.49 -6.92 5.51
C LEU A 27 -6.91 -7.00 6.08
N GLU A 28 -7.92 -7.21 5.23
CA GLU A 28 -9.31 -7.41 5.67
C GLU A 28 -9.45 -8.70 6.48
N ALA A 29 -8.81 -9.79 6.04
CA ALA A 29 -8.73 -11.05 6.78
C ALA A 29 -7.99 -10.91 8.13
N ALA A 30 -7.00 -10.01 8.21
CA ALA A 30 -6.27 -9.72 9.43
C ALA A 30 -6.98 -8.70 10.35
N GLY A 31 -8.20 -8.27 10.01
CA GLY A 31 -9.05 -7.44 10.88
C GLY A 31 -8.87 -5.92 10.75
N PHE A 32 -8.18 -5.44 9.72
CA PHE A 32 -7.88 -4.00 9.53
C PHE A 32 -9.02 -3.17 8.94
N GLY A 33 -10.23 -3.76 8.81
CA GLY A 33 -11.42 -3.11 8.29
C GLY A 33 -11.78 -3.54 6.87
N LYS A 34 -12.83 -2.90 6.31
CA LYS A 34 -13.37 -3.26 4.99
C LYS A 34 -12.55 -2.62 3.86
N VAL A 35 -11.34 -3.12 3.65
CA VAL A 35 -10.42 -2.64 2.60
C VAL A 35 -11.06 -2.72 1.21
N SER A 36 -11.90 -3.74 0.97
CA SER A 36 -12.72 -3.88 -0.24
C SER A 36 -13.66 -2.69 -0.53
N ARG A 37 -14.04 -1.91 0.48
CA ARG A 37 -14.94 -0.75 0.37
C ARG A 37 -14.23 0.59 0.22
N LEU A 38 -12.90 0.61 0.29
CA LEU A 38 -12.12 1.85 0.13
C LEU A 38 -12.18 2.35 -1.32
N PRO A 39 -12.17 3.68 -1.53
CA PRO A 39 -11.99 4.26 -2.87
C PRO A 39 -10.75 3.70 -3.56
N VAL A 40 -10.81 3.53 -4.88
CA VAL A 40 -9.69 2.96 -5.67
C VAL A 40 -8.39 3.74 -5.44
N SER A 41 -8.45 5.06 -5.37
CA SER A 41 -7.30 5.92 -5.08
C SER A 41 -6.63 5.59 -3.74
N ILE A 42 -7.43 5.36 -2.69
CA ILE A 42 -6.92 4.98 -1.36
C ILE A 42 -6.31 3.58 -1.40
N ARG A 43 -6.90 2.63 -2.15
CA ARG A 43 -6.34 1.29 -2.34
C ARG A 43 -4.97 1.31 -3.03
N ILE A 44 -4.76 2.22 -3.99
CA ILE A 44 -3.45 2.39 -4.66
C ILE A 44 -2.39 2.86 -3.65
N VAL A 45 -2.71 3.87 -2.83
CA VAL A 45 -1.80 4.37 -1.79
C VAL A 45 -1.55 3.27 -0.74
N LEU A 46 -2.59 2.53 -0.34
CA LEU A 46 -2.47 1.44 0.63
C LEU A 46 -1.59 0.30 0.15
N GLU A 47 -1.67 -0.10 -1.12
CA GLU A 47 -0.74 -1.09 -1.69
C GLU A 47 0.70 -0.58 -1.62
N SER A 48 0.93 0.68 -1.99
CA SER A 48 2.26 1.27 -1.93
C SER A 48 2.82 1.30 -0.50
N VAL A 49 2.01 1.68 0.48
CA VAL A 49 2.41 1.70 1.90
C VAL A 49 2.70 0.28 2.37
N LEU A 50 1.81 -0.67 2.08
CA LEU A 50 2.00 -2.06 2.45
C LEU A 50 3.28 -2.64 1.86
N ARG A 51 3.52 -2.49 0.55
CA ARG A 51 4.67 -3.05 -0.16
C ARG A 51 6.02 -2.46 0.28
N ASN A 52 6.03 -1.21 0.75
CA ASN A 52 7.23 -0.51 1.17
C ASN A 52 7.38 -0.42 2.69
N CYS A 53 6.61 -1.22 3.45
CA CYS A 53 6.70 -1.26 4.91
C CYS A 53 8.07 -1.78 5.35
N ASP A 54 8.92 -0.87 5.83
CA ASP A 54 10.29 -1.13 6.26
C ASP A 54 10.50 -0.95 7.76
N GLY A 55 9.47 -0.49 8.48
CA GLY A 55 9.52 -0.22 9.92
C GLY A 55 10.24 1.08 10.30
N VAL A 56 10.75 1.84 9.32
CA VAL A 56 11.50 3.08 9.55
C VAL A 56 10.80 4.27 8.89
N LYS A 57 10.67 4.26 7.56
CA LYS A 57 9.97 5.31 6.81
C LYS A 57 8.50 4.98 6.67
N VAL A 58 8.20 3.70 6.47
CA VAL A 58 6.83 3.20 6.38
C VAL A 58 6.64 2.14 7.45
N THR A 59 5.82 2.46 8.45
CA THR A 59 5.55 1.61 9.60
C THR A 59 4.24 0.83 9.40
N GLU A 60 4.07 -0.23 10.20
CA GLU A 60 2.81 -0.99 10.23
C GLU A 60 1.61 -0.12 10.62
N GLU A 61 1.84 0.92 11.43
CA GLU A 61 0.79 1.85 11.84
C GLU A 61 0.27 2.66 10.65
N HIS A 62 1.13 3.09 9.73
CA HIS A 62 0.68 3.74 8.49
C HIS A 62 -0.23 2.82 7.66
N VAL A 63 0.06 1.51 7.60
CA VAL A 63 -0.80 0.52 6.93
C VAL A 63 -2.15 0.45 7.64
N ARG A 64 -2.16 0.39 8.98
CA ARG A 64 -3.38 0.31 9.79
C ARG A 64 -4.26 1.53 9.62
N GLN A 65 -3.68 2.72 9.73
CA GLN A 65 -4.39 3.99 9.59
C GLN A 65 -5.09 4.11 8.24
N LEU A 66 -4.39 3.74 7.16
CA LEU A 66 -4.93 3.85 5.81
C LEU A 66 -5.93 2.73 5.48
N ALA A 67 -5.73 1.51 6.00
CA ALA A 67 -6.71 0.43 5.89
C ALA A 67 -8.02 0.77 6.62
N GLY A 68 -7.92 1.47 7.75
CA GLY A 68 -9.05 1.97 8.55
C GLY A 68 -9.59 3.34 8.12
N TRP A 69 -9.20 3.85 6.94
CA TRP A 69 -9.55 5.19 6.48
C TRP A 69 -11.07 5.43 6.46
N LYS A 70 -11.49 6.63 6.92
CA LYS A 70 -12.89 7.07 6.91
C LYS A 70 -13.01 8.43 6.21
N PRO A 71 -14.04 8.65 5.38
CA PRO A 71 -14.20 9.88 4.60
C PRO A 71 -14.40 11.13 5.45
N SER A 72 -15.02 10.99 6.63
CA SER A 72 -15.38 12.08 7.53
C SER A 72 -14.56 12.10 8.83
N ALA A 73 -13.48 11.32 8.92
CA ALA A 73 -12.59 11.39 10.07
C ALA A 73 -11.68 12.63 10.00
N SER A 74 -11.24 13.11 11.16
CA SER A 74 -10.23 14.15 11.26
C SER A 74 -8.93 13.71 10.58
N ARG A 75 -8.35 14.58 9.76
CA ARG A 75 -7.08 14.34 9.07
C ARG A 75 -5.94 14.92 9.92
N THR A 76 -5.43 14.13 10.85
CA THR A 76 -4.36 14.56 11.77
C THR A 76 -3.00 13.98 11.43
N GLU A 77 -2.99 12.85 10.72
CA GLU A 77 -1.78 12.09 10.40
C GLU A 77 -1.38 12.26 8.93
N GLU A 78 -0.07 12.36 8.70
CA GLU A 78 0.51 12.29 7.37
C GLU A 78 0.74 10.83 6.96
N ILE A 79 0.55 10.51 5.68
CA ILE A 79 0.76 9.18 5.16
C ILE A 79 1.93 9.22 4.15
N PRO A 80 3.00 8.43 4.35
CA PRO A 80 4.08 8.35 3.38
C PRO A 80 3.58 7.70 2.09
N PHE A 81 3.94 8.26 0.94
CA PHE A 81 3.57 7.70 -0.36
C PHE A 81 4.80 7.53 -1.25
N VAL A 82 5.09 6.28 -1.61
CA VAL A 82 6.25 5.90 -2.43
C VAL A 82 5.78 5.66 -3.86
N VAL A 83 6.04 6.62 -4.74
CA VAL A 83 5.67 6.50 -6.16
C VAL A 83 6.49 5.44 -6.88
N ALA A 84 5.86 4.72 -7.81
CA ALA A 84 6.54 3.69 -8.60
C ALA A 84 7.51 4.28 -9.64
N ARG A 85 7.25 5.49 -10.13
CA ARG A 85 8.06 6.20 -11.12
C ARG A 85 7.80 7.70 -11.07
N VAL A 86 8.78 8.49 -11.48
CA VAL A 86 8.68 9.94 -11.65
C VAL A 86 8.86 10.25 -13.14
N VAL A 87 8.04 11.15 -13.68
CA VAL A 87 8.21 11.70 -15.02
C VAL A 87 8.72 13.13 -14.85
N LEU A 88 9.90 13.42 -15.40
CA LEU A 88 10.51 14.75 -15.34
C LEU A 88 10.26 15.45 -16.67
N GLN A 89 9.89 16.73 -16.61
CA GLN A 89 9.82 17.59 -17.78
C GLN A 89 11.15 18.32 -17.94
N ASP A 90 11.53 18.61 -19.18
CA ASP A 90 12.83 19.17 -19.58
C ASP A 90 13.26 20.45 -18.83
N PHE A 91 12.34 21.23 -18.26
CA PHE A 91 12.64 22.47 -17.54
C PHE A 91 12.48 22.41 -16.01
N THR A 92 12.16 21.25 -15.43
CA THR A 92 11.92 21.13 -13.97
C THR A 92 13.11 20.54 -13.20
N GLY A 93 14.27 20.37 -13.86
CA GLY A 93 15.42 19.64 -13.31
C GLY A 93 16.77 20.34 -13.45
N VAL A 94 16.79 21.65 -13.69
CA VAL A 94 18.02 22.47 -13.81
C VAL A 94 18.00 23.60 -12.80
#